data_AF-A0A2K6V8G2-F1
#
_entry.id   AF-A0A2K6V8G2-F1
#
_cell.length_a   1.000
_cell.length_b   1.000
_cell.length_c   1.000
_cell.angle_alpha   90.00
_cell.angle_beta   90.00
_cell.angle_gamma   90.00
#
_symmetry.space_group_name_H-M   'P 1'
#
loop_
_entity.id
_entity.type
_entity.pdbx_description
1 polymer ?
#
loop_
_entity_poly.entity_id
_entity_poly.type
_entity_poly.pdbx_seq_one_letter_code
_entity_poly.pdbx_strand_id
1 'polypeptide(L)'
;MLPPMALPSVSWMLLSCLMLLSQVQGAELGGDGWEWSSTDVMNYFAWEKNPSTITNPGHCGSLSRSTGFLKWKDYNCDSTLPYVCKFKV
;
A
#
# COMPACT_ATOMS: atom_id res chain seq x y z
N MET A 1 -35.07 -32.52 32.21
CA MET A 1 -33.88 -31.94 32.87
C MET A 1 -32.77 -31.80 31.83
N LEU A 2 -32.67 -30.64 31.18
CA LEU A 2 -31.49 -30.23 30.42
C LEU A 2 -31.41 -28.70 30.60
N PRO A 3 -30.33 -28.16 31.17
CA PRO A 3 -30.23 -26.74 31.49
C PRO A 3 -29.92 -25.92 30.23
N PRO A 4 -30.23 -24.61 30.23
CA PRO A 4 -29.85 -23.72 29.15
C PRO A 4 -28.32 -23.64 29.07
N MET A 5 -27.79 -23.87 27.87
CA MET A 5 -26.37 -23.73 27.56
C MET A 5 -25.95 -22.26 27.75
N ALA A 6 -25.42 -21.94 28.92
CA ALA A 6 -24.58 -20.79 29.14
C ALA A 6 -23.24 -21.03 28.41
N LEU A 7 -23.25 -20.90 27.07
CA LEU A 7 -22.03 -20.74 26.31
C LEU A 7 -21.45 -19.37 26.68
N PRO A 8 -20.28 -19.34 27.34
CA PRO A 8 -19.89 -18.22 28.16
C PRO A 8 -19.38 -17.08 27.29
N SER A 9 -19.52 -15.87 27.83
CA SER A 9 -18.92 -14.59 27.41
C SER A 9 -17.56 -14.66 26.69
N VAL A 10 -16.76 -15.70 26.92
CA VAL A 10 -15.48 -15.98 26.25
C VAL A 10 -15.62 -16.14 24.73
N SER A 11 -16.68 -16.79 24.25
CA SER A 11 -16.93 -16.94 22.80
C SER A 11 -17.14 -15.58 22.13
N TRP A 12 -17.89 -14.70 22.81
CA TRP A 12 -18.17 -13.35 22.34
C TRP A 12 -16.95 -12.44 22.40
N MET A 13 -16.09 -12.59 23.42
CA MET A 13 -14.83 -11.88 23.53
C MET A 13 -13.84 -12.29 22.43
N LEU A 14 -13.72 -13.59 22.15
CA LEU A 14 -12.87 -14.09 21.06
C LEU A 14 -13.37 -13.63 19.69
N LEU A 15 -14.69 -13.69 19.45
CA LEU A 15 -15.32 -13.13 18.24
C LEU A 15 -15.05 -11.63 18.13
N SER A 16 -15.15 -10.85 19.22
CA SER A 16 -14.83 -9.42 19.18
C SER A 16 -13.34 -9.15 18.88
N CYS A 17 -12.43 -9.99 19.38
CA CYS A 17 -10.99 -9.85 19.15
C CYS A 17 -10.60 -10.23 17.71
N LEU A 18 -11.20 -11.28 17.14
CA LEU A 18 -11.07 -11.63 15.72
C LEU A 18 -11.63 -10.53 14.80
N MET A 19 -12.74 -9.90 15.18
CA MET A 19 -13.32 -8.79 14.41
C MET A 19 -12.49 -7.50 14.54
N LEU A 20 -11.73 -7.29 15.62
CA LEU A 20 -10.76 -6.18 15.70
C LEU A 20 -9.51 -6.44 14.82
N LEU A 21 -9.05 -7.69 14.72
CA LEU A 21 -7.94 -8.05 13.83
C LEU A 21 -8.28 -7.81 12.35
N SER A 22 -9.54 -7.92 11.95
CA SER A 22 -9.96 -7.63 10.57
C SER A 22 -10.09 -6.13 10.26
N GLN A 23 -10.09 -5.25 11.27
CA GLN A 23 -10.14 -3.79 11.08
C GLN A 23 -8.74 -3.16 10.95
N VAL A 24 -7.67 -3.95 11.15
CA VAL A 24 -6.30 -3.56 10.75
C VAL A 24 -6.08 -3.88 9.26
N GLN A 25 -7.12 -3.72 8.44
CA GLN A 25 -6.90 -3.34 7.06
C GLN A 25 -6.42 -1.89 7.14
N GLY A 26 -5.10 -1.71 7.19
CA GLY A 26 -4.48 -0.41 7.04
C GLY A 26 -5.18 0.28 5.89
N ALA A 27 -5.77 1.45 6.16
CA ALA A 27 -6.41 2.23 5.12
C ALA A 27 -5.35 2.44 4.03
N GLU A 28 -5.52 1.78 2.89
CA GLU A 28 -4.72 2.03 1.69
C GLU A 28 -5.13 3.42 1.22
N LEU A 29 -4.53 4.43 1.84
CA LEU A 29 -4.74 5.83 1.52
C LEU A 29 -4.10 6.07 0.15
N GLY A 30 -4.89 5.82 -0.89
CA GLY A 30 -4.74 6.44 -2.19
C GLY A 30 -3.72 5.83 -3.15
N GLY A 31 -3.02 4.75 -2.83
CA GLY A 31 -1.91 4.32 -3.68
C GLY A 31 -1.61 2.85 -3.77
N ASP A 32 -2.55 1.90 -3.57
CA ASP A 32 -2.31 0.47 -3.84
C ASP A 32 -0.98 -0.08 -3.24
N GLY A 33 -0.56 0.49 -2.08
CA GLY A 33 0.71 0.18 -1.41
C GLY A 33 1.94 1.02 -1.77
N TRP A 34 1.86 2.00 -2.67
CA TRP A 34 2.97 2.89 -3.03
C TRP A 34 3.18 4.02 -2.01
N GLU A 35 4.46 4.29 -1.70
CA GLU A 35 4.87 5.37 -0.80
C GLU A 35 6.11 6.12 -1.31
N TRP A 36 6.28 7.36 -0.85
CA TRP A 36 7.52 8.11 -1.07
C TRP A 36 8.56 7.76 -0.02
N SER A 37 9.82 7.58 -0.44
CA SER A 37 10.93 7.31 0.49
C SER A 37 11.21 8.45 1.49
N SER A 38 10.73 9.67 1.21
CA SER A 38 10.77 10.80 2.14
C SER A 38 9.73 10.71 3.26
N THR A 39 8.86 9.70 3.26
CA THR A 39 7.68 9.56 4.14
C THR A 39 6.65 10.68 4.02
N ASP A 40 6.77 11.51 2.97
CA ASP A 40 5.77 12.51 2.63
C ASP A 40 4.47 11.81 2.20
N VAL A 41 3.32 12.40 2.53
CA VAL A 41 2.01 11.87 2.14
C VAL A 41 1.88 11.81 0.62
N MET A 42 1.56 10.63 0.08
CA MET A 42 1.33 10.42 -1.35
C MET A 42 -0.08 10.90 -1.74
N ASN A 43 -0.21 12.20 -2.03
CA ASN A 43 -1.47 12.83 -2.42
C ASN A 43 -1.54 13.24 -3.91
N TYR A 44 -0.49 12.95 -4.66
CA TYR A 44 -0.38 13.21 -6.10
C TYR A 44 -0.04 11.91 -6.81
N PHE A 45 -0.63 11.68 -8.00
CA PHE A 45 -0.45 10.46 -8.78
C PHE A 45 -0.23 10.80 -10.25
N ALA A 46 0.90 10.38 -10.81
CA ALA A 46 1.26 10.62 -12.21
C ALA A 46 1.77 9.36 -12.92
N TRP A 47 1.19 8.20 -12.64
CA TRP A 47 1.58 6.94 -13.28
C TRP A 47 1.30 6.94 -14.81
N GLU A 48 2.25 6.45 -15.61
CA GLU A 48 2.08 6.21 -17.05
C GLU A 48 1.07 5.07 -17.29
N LYS A 49 1.22 4.00 -16.50
CA LYS A 49 0.28 2.88 -16.40
C LYS A 49 0.03 2.60 -14.92
N ASN A 50 -1.21 2.31 -14.56
CA ASN A 50 -1.54 1.99 -13.19
C ASN A 50 -0.79 0.71 -12.75
N PRO A 51 0.07 0.73 -11.71
CA PRO A 51 0.80 -0.44 -11.24
C PRO A 51 -0.11 -1.64 -10.91
N SER A 52 -1.33 -1.42 -10.45
CA SER A 52 -2.32 -2.46 -10.13
C SER A 52 -2.70 -3.34 -11.34
N THR A 53 -2.54 -2.81 -12.55
CA THR A 53 -2.96 -3.51 -13.79
C THR A 53 -1.81 -4.26 -14.46
N ILE A 54 -0.59 -4.13 -13.93
CA ILE A 54 0.62 -4.75 -14.47
C ILE A 54 0.85 -6.07 -13.74
N THR A 55 1.06 -7.15 -14.49
CA THR A 55 1.46 -8.44 -13.93
C THR A 55 2.94 -8.40 -13.55
N ASN A 56 3.24 -8.66 -12.26
CA ASN A 56 4.59 -8.63 -11.69
C ASN A 56 5.33 -7.29 -11.96
N PRO A 57 4.79 -6.17 -11.46
CA PRO A 57 5.39 -4.85 -11.66
C PRO A 57 6.73 -4.72 -10.92
N GLY A 58 7.53 -3.77 -11.36
CA GLY A 58 8.66 -3.29 -10.54
C GLY A 58 8.16 -2.63 -9.25
N HIS A 59 8.97 -2.67 -8.20
CA HIS A 59 8.63 -2.09 -6.90
C HIS A 59 9.26 -0.72 -6.66
N CYS A 60 9.96 -0.17 -7.66
CA CYS A 60 10.56 1.17 -7.61
C CYS A 60 9.95 2.07 -8.71
N GLY A 61 9.77 3.36 -8.40
CA GLY A 61 9.27 4.34 -9.36
C GLY A 61 10.40 5.07 -10.10
N SER A 62 10.26 5.22 -11.42
CA SER A 62 11.18 6.00 -12.26
C SER A 62 10.43 6.98 -13.16
N LEU A 63 11.08 8.06 -13.60
CA LEU A 63 10.50 8.99 -14.56
C LEU A 63 10.61 8.44 -15.99
N SER A 64 9.49 8.41 -16.70
CA SER A 64 9.43 7.82 -18.03
C SER A 64 9.79 8.82 -19.13
N ARG A 65 10.87 8.54 -19.87
CA ARG A 65 11.33 9.37 -21.00
C ARG A 65 10.27 9.48 -22.12
N SER A 66 9.48 8.43 -22.37
CA SER A 66 8.42 8.44 -23.40
C SER A 66 7.36 9.52 -23.13
N THR A 67 7.19 9.89 -21.87
CA THR A 67 6.22 10.89 -21.41
C THR A 67 6.82 12.28 -21.20
N GLY A 68 8.08 12.48 -21.61
CA GLY A 68 8.81 13.72 -21.33
C GLY A 68 9.15 13.91 -19.85
N PHE A 69 9.31 12.81 -19.10
CA PHE A 69 9.57 12.80 -17.65
C PHE A 69 8.44 13.39 -16.79
N LEU A 70 7.23 13.51 -17.34
CA LEU A 70 6.05 13.99 -16.63
C LEU A 70 5.29 12.88 -15.89
N LYS A 71 5.54 11.61 -16.25
CA LYS A 71 4.88 10.46 -15.64
C LYS A 71 5.86 9.44 -15.07
N TRP A 72 5.36 8.64 -14.14
CA TRP A 72 6.08 7.61 -13.42
C TRP A 72 5.83 6.23 -14.03
N LYS A 73 6.84 5.37 -13.97
CA LYS A 73 6.76 3.99 -14.41
C LYS A 73 7.42 3.08 -13.38
N ASP A 74 6.80 1.94 -13.13
CA ASP A 74 7.38 0.88 -12.32
C ASP A 74 8.69 0.36 -12.96
N TYR A 75 9.67 0.09 -12.12
CA TYR A 75 11.00 -0.32 -12.54
C TYR A 75 11.61 -1.28 -11.52
N ASN A 76 12.56 -2.09 -11.98
CA ASN A 76 13.34 -2.95 -11.10
C ASN A 76 14.27 -2.09 -10.23
N CYS A 77 14.23 -2.29 -8.91
CA CYS A 77 15.03 -1.56 -7.94
C CYS A 77 16.55 -1.81 -8.10
N ASP A 78 16.96 -2.96 -8.63
CA ASP A 78 18.37 -3.29 -8.84
C ASP A 78 18.97 -2.60 -10.08
N SER A 79 18.15 -1.94 -10.89
CA SER A 79 18.61 -1.25 -12.09
C SER A 79 19.29 0.07 -11.77
N THR A 80 20.47 0.29 -12.35
CA THR A 80 21.23 1.52 -12.17
C THR A 80 20.73 2.60 -13.12
N LEU A 81 20.04 3.61 -12.59
CA LEU A 81 19.51 4.75 -13.35
C LEU A 81 20.00 6.07 -12.76
N PRO A 82 20.06 7.15 -13.57
CA PRO A 82 20.20 8.49 -13.04
C PRO A 82 19.06 8.83 -12.06
N TYR A 83 19.38 9.53 -10.97
CA TYR A 83 18.44 9.84 -9.90
C TYR A 83 18.44 11.32 -9.54
N VAL A 84 17.38 11.75 -8.85
CA VAL A 84 17.20 13.12 -8.36
C VAL A 84 17.09 13.07 -6.84
N CYS A 85 17.82 13.95 -6.15
CA CYS A 85 17.71 14.12 -4.71
C CYS A 85 16.87 15.36 -4.37
N LYS A 86 15.93 15.20 -3.45
CA LYS A 86 15.22 16.32 -2.80
C LYS A 86 15.83 16.52 -1.42
N PHE A 87 16.27 17.73 -1.12
CA PHE A 87 16.78 18.11 0.20
C PHE A 87 15.94 19.23 0.80
N LYS A 88 15.91 19.29 2.13
CA LYS A 88 15.38 20.46 2.85
C LYS A 88 16.51 21.48 2.95
N VAL A 89 16.18 22.74 2.67
CA VAL A 89 17.08 23.89 2.87
C VAL A 89 16.96 24.38 4.30
#